data_AF-A0A212DF87-F1
#
_entry.id   AF-A0A212DF87-F1
#
_cell.length_a   1.000
_cell.length_b   1.000
_cell.length_c   1.000
_cell.angle_alpha   90.00
_cell.angle_beta   90.00
_cell.angle_gamma   90.00
#
_symmetry.space_group_name_H-M   'P 1'
#
loop_
_entity.id
_entity.type
_entity.pdbx_description
1 polymer ?
#
loop_
_entity_poly.entity_id
_entity_poly.type
_entity_poly.pdbx_seq_one_letter_code
_entity_poly.pdbx_strand_id
1 'polypeptide(L)'
;MQPTERVHLAVVACGERLEETVTMLKSALIFSIKPLQFHIFAEDQLHDSFKGILILKEVDSLLYVDTDILFLRPVDDIWSLLKKFNSTQIAAMAPEHEEPRIGWYNRFARHPYYGKTGVNSGVMLMNMTRMRRKYFKVSH
;
A
#
# COMPACT_ATOMS: atom_id res chain seq x y z
N MET A 1 -23.41 13.30 14.18
CA MET A 1 -22.62 13.36 12.92
C MET A 1 -21.83 12.07 12.82
N GLN A 2 -21.94 11.31 11.72
CA GLN A 2 -21.00 10.20 11.48
C GLN A 2 -19.63 10.78 11.13
N PRO A 3 -18.51 10.14 11.53
CA PRO A 3 -17.18 10.58 11.11
C PRO A 3 -17.10 10.59 9.58
N THR A 4 -16.56 11.67 9.00
CA THR A 4 -16.25 11.73 7.58
C THR A 4 -15.23 10.63 7.25
N GLU A 5 -15.57 9.76 6.29
CA GLU A 5 -14.68 8.70 5.82
C GLU A 5 -13.37 9.32 5.29
N ARG A 6 -12.23 8.90 5.86
CA ARG A 6 -10.89 9.39 5.52
C ARG A 6 -10.09 8.30 4.82
N VAL A 7 -9.24 8.70 3.86
CA VAL A 7 -8.28 7.80 3.22
C VAL A 7 -6.98 7.82 4.01
N HIS A 8 -6.54 6.64 4.48
CA HIS A 8 -5.27 6.48 5.16
C HIS A 8 -4.21 6.07 4.13
N LEU A 9 -3.27 6.96 3.84
CA LEU A 9 -2.18 6.72 2.88
C LEU A 9 -0.88 6.52 3.66
N ALA A 10 -0.22 5.38 3.47
CA ALA A 10 1.09 5.09 4.07
C ALA A 10 2.20 5.10 3.02
N VAL A 11 3.36 5.64 3.41
CA VAL A 11 4.59 5.63 2.61
C VAL A 11 5.79 5.43 3.52
N VAL A 12 6.80 4.72 3.06
CA VAL A 12 8.12 4.67 3.70
C VAL A 12 9.05 5.61 2.93
N ALA A 13 9.68 6.55 3.63
CA ALA A 13 10.55 7.55 3.03
C ALA A 13 11.93 7.51 3.69
N CYS A 14 12.98 7.39 2.87
CA CYS A 14 14.38 7.54 3.28
C CYS A 14 14.94 8.84 2.69
N GLY A 15 15.96 9.42 3.33
CA GLY A 15 16.46 10.77 3.02
C GLY A 15 16.79 11.02 1.53
N GLU A 16 17.29 10.02 0.82
CA GLU A 16 17.64 10.14 -0.61
C GLU A 16 16.42 10.29 -1.54
N ARG A 17 15.21 9.92 -1.09
CA ARG A 17 13.96 9.94 -1.88
C ARG A 17 12.95 10.98 -1.39
N LEU A 18 13.42 12.02 -0.72
CA LEU A 18 12.56 13.07 -0.17
C LEU A 18 11.72 13.77 -1.27
N GLU A 19 12.35 14.17 -2.37
CA GLU A 19 11.67 14.90 -3.45
C GLU A 19 10.60 14.05 -4.16
N GLU A 20 10.89 12.76 -4.37
CA GLU A 20 9.93 11.79 -4.92
C GLU A 20 8.73 11.66 -3.98
N THR A 21 8.98 11.46 -2.68
CA THR A 21 7.94 11.36 -1.65
C THR A 21 7.07 12.61 -1.61
N VAL A 22 7.67 13.80 -1.62
CA VAL A 22 6.93 15.06 -1.61
C VAL A 22 6.10 15.21 -2.88
N THR A 23 6.62 14.82 -4.04
CA THR A 23 5.89 14.83 -5.31
C THR A 23 4.69 13.88 -5.27
N MET A 24 4.89 12.66 -4.77
CA MET A 24 3.83 11.67 -4.55
C MET A 24 2.73 12.25 -3.64
N LEU A 25 3.09 12.79 -2.48
CA LEU A 25 2.15 13.38 -1.52
C LEU A 25 1.38 14.57 -2.12
N LYS A 26 2.06 15.45 -2.86
CA LYS A 26 1.42 16.58 -3.57
C LYS A 26 0.41 16.08 -4.61
N SER A 27 0.77 15.08 -5.41
CA SER A 27 -0.14 14.52 -6.41
C SER A 27 -1.38 13.89 -5.75
N ALA A 28 -1.20 13.16 -4.64
CA ALA A 28 -2.32 12.60 -3.87
C ALA A 28 -3.26 13.69 -3.34
N LEU A 29 -2.70 14.77 -2.77
CA LEU A 29 -3.46 15.91 -2.25
C LEU A 29 -4.27 16.63 -3.35
N ILE A 30 -3.65 16.86 -4.52
CA ILE A 30 -4.29 17.59 -5.62
C ILE A 30 -5.50 16.83 -6.15
N PHE A 31 -5.41 15.50 -6.26
CA PHE A 31 -6.45 14.71 -6.90
C PHE A 31 -7.46 14.09 -5.94
N SER A 32 -7.21 14.05 -4.62
CA SER A 32 -8.13 13.41 -3.68
C SER A 32 -9.35 14.28 -3.38
N ILE A 33 -10.50 13.62 -3.25
CA ILE A 33 -11.78 14.24 -2.94
C ILE A 33 -12.06 14.14 -1.43
N LYS A 34 -11.72 13.00 -0.82
CA LYS A 34 -11.84 12.81 0.63
C LYS A 34 -10.62 13.37 1.36
N PRO A 35 -10.75 13.69 2.67
CA PRO A 35 -9.60 14.03 3.48
C PRO A 35 -8.58 12.87 3.45
N LEU A 36 -7.30 13.23 3.34
CA LEU A 36 -6.18 12.29 3.44
C LEU A 36 -5.58 12.37 4.84
N GLN A 37 -5.19 11.21 5.38
CA GLN A 37 -4.26 11.13 6.51
C GLN A 37 -3.03 10.34 6.09
N PHE A 38 -1.90 11.01 6.10
CA PHE A 38 -0.61 10.44 5.77
C PHE A 38 0.02 9.75 6.98
N HIS A 39 0.53 8.55 6.76
CA HIS A 39 1.36 7.80 7.69
C HIS A 39 2.74 7.67 7.04
N ILE A 40 3.66 8.56 7.41
CA ILE A 40 5.01 8.59 6.84
C ILE A 40 5.93 7.85 7.78
N PHE A 41 6.57 6.80 7.27
CA PHE A 41 7.53 6.00 8.01
C PHE A 41 8.95 6.35 7.55
N ALA A 42 9.77 6.86 8.45
CA ALA A 42 11.17 7.17 8.15
C ALA A 42 12.11 6.21 8.89
N GLU A 43 13.27 5.93 8.31
CA GLU A 43 14.25 4.96 8.81
C GLU A 43 14.60 5.13 10.31
N ASP A 44 14.85 6.37 10.75
CA ASP A 44 15.14 6.67 12.16
C ASP A 44 13.96 6.35 13.09
N GLN A 45 12.73 6.56 12.61
CA GLN A 45 11.51 6.27 13.37
C GLN A 45 11.11 4.80 13.32
N LEU A 46 11.52 4.09 12.26
CA LEU A 46 11.24 2.67 12.07
C LEU A 46 12.00 1.82 13.09
N HIS A 47 13.25 2.17 13.41
CA HIS A 47 14.05 1.41 14.39
C HIS A 47 13.37 1.27 15.75
N ASP A 48 12.80 2.35 16.28
CA ASP A 48 12.11 2.31 17.56
C ASP A 48 10.67 1.76 17.44
N SER A 49 10.02 1.96 16.28
CA SER A 49 8.70 1.37 16.00
C SER A 49 8.74 -0.15 15.90
N PHE A 50 9.82 -0.74 15.37
CA PHE A 50 9.97 -2.19 15.24
C PHE A 50 10.21 -2.90 16.58
N LYS A 51 10.77 -2.21 17.57
CA LYS A 51 10.97 -2.77 18.92
C LYS A 51 9.64 -3.05 19.66
N GLY A 52 8.51 -2.53 19.16
CA GLY A 52 7.28 -2.36 19.95
C GLY A 52 5.93 -2.79 19.35
N ILE A 53 5.87 -3.65 18.30
CA ILE A 53 4.63 -4.29 17.75
C ILE A 53 3.94 -3.53 16.59
N LEU A 54 3.31 -4.32 15.70
CA LEU A 54 2.16 -4.05 14.81
C LEU A 54 1.77 -2.56 14.69
N ILE A 55 2.32 -1.95 13.65
CA ILE A 55 2.18 -0.53 13.33
C ILE A 55 0.69 -0.21 13.00
N LEU A 56 0.20 0.97 13.41
CA LEU A 56 -1.14 1.50 13.14
C LEU A 56 -2.32 0.68 13.70
N LYS A 57 -2.34 0.41 15.02
CA LYS A 57 -3.38 -0.39 15.70
C LYS A 57 -4.81 0.14 15.52
N GLU A 58 -4.98 1.45 15.40
CA GLU A 58 -6.28 2.13 15.30
C GLU A 58 -6.75 2.37 13.86
N VAL A 59 -5.95 1.96 12.86
CA VAL A 59 -6.29 2.13 11.45
C VAL A 59 -6.90 0.83 10.93
N ASP A 60 -8.14 0.88 10.43
CA ASP A 60 -8.86 -0.30 9.93
C ASP A 60 -8.48 -0.70 8.51
N SER A 61 -8.13 0.26 7.67
CA SER A 61 -7.75 0.06 6.28
C SER A 61 -6.65 1.05 5.89
N LEU A 62 -5.77 0.66 4.98
CA LEU A 62 -4.59 1.42 4.61
C LEU A 62 -4.31 1.27 3.13
N LEU A 63 -3.93 2.35 2.46
CA LEU A 63 -3.36 2.32 1.12
C LEU A 63 -1.87 2.61 1.27
N TYR A 64 -1.03 1.59 1.10
CA TYR A 64 0.41 1.75 1.03
C TYR A 64 0.84 2.09 -0.39
N VAL A 65 1.79 3.01 -0.51
CA VAL A 65 2.42 3.40 -1.77
C VAL A 65 3.93 3.57 -1.62
N ASP A 66 4.67 3.23 -2.67
CA ASP A 66 6.09 3.56 -2.81
C ASP A 66 6.30 5.05 -3.10
N THR A 67 7.53 5.52 -2.92
CA THR A 67 7.91 6.94 -3.07
C THR A 67 7.85 7.43 -4.51
N ASP A 68 8.01 6.52 -5.48
CA ASP A 68 8.07 6.80 -6.92
C ASP A 68 6.71 6.76 -7.62
N ILE A 69 5.61 6.71 -6.85
CA ILE A 69 4.24 6.73 -7.38
C ILE A 69 3.79 8.17 -7.69
N LEU A 70 3.12 8.33 -8.82
CA LEU A 70 2.43 9.57 -9.20
C LEU A 70 0.93 9.31 -9.37
N PHE A 71 0.11 10.00 -8.57
CA PHE A 71 -1.34 9.94 -8.73
C PHE A 71 -1.79 10.89 -9.85
N LEU A 72 -2.50 10.34 -10.85
CA LEU A 72 -3.10 11.09 -11.96
C LEU A 72 -4.63 11.12 -11.90
N ARG A 73 -5.20 10.45 -10.90
CA ARG A 73 -6.64 10.28 -10.66
C ARG A 73 -6.91 10.31 -9.15
N PRO A 74 -8.16 10.53 -8.73
CA PRO A 74 -8.51 10.53 -7.31
C PRO A 74 -8.09 9.24 -6.62
N VAL A 75 -7.37 9.38 -5.50
CA VAL A 75 -6.96 8.26 -4.63
C VAL A 75 -8.18 7.44 -4.17
N ASP A 76 -9.32 8.13 -4.05
CA ASP A 76 -10.64 7.59 -3.75
C ASP A 76 -11.07 6.43 -4.67
N ASP A 77 -10.66 6.44 -5.94
CA ASP A 77 -10.99 5.38 -6.89
C ASP A 77 -10.40 4.05 -6.42
N ILE A 78 -9.13 4.06 -5.99
CA ILE A 78 -8.44 2.89 -5.44
C ILE A 78 -9.04 2.53 -4.09
N TRP A 79 -9.24 3.51 -3.22
CA TRP A 79 -9.80 3.29 -1.88
C TRP A 79 -11.18 2.61 -1.93
N SER A 80 -12.01 2.96 -2.92
CA SER A 80 -13.34 2.39 -3.12
C SER A 80 -13.31 0.86 -3.34
N LEU A 81 -12.18 0.30 -3.79
CA LEU A 81 -12.01 -1.14 -4.01
C LEU A 81 -12.07 -1.94 -2.70
N LEU A 82 -11.83 -1.32 -1.54
CA LEU A 82 -12.05 -1.96 -0.23
C LEU A 82 -13.48 -2.48 -0.09
N LYS A 83 -14.47 -1.76 -0.66
CA LYS A 83 -15.89 -2.16 -0.62
C LYS A 83 -16.17 -3.41 -1.46
N LYS A 84 -15.26 -3.77 -2.37
CA LYS A 84 -15.35 -4.99 -3.18
C LYS A 84 -14.72 -6.20 -2.49
N PHE A 85 -14.07 -6.02 -1.34
CA PHE A 85 -13.47 -7.14 -0.62
C PHE A 85 -14.55 -8.04 -0.02
N ASN A 86 -14.52 -9.32 -0.36
CA ASN A 86 -15.30 -10.36 0.32
C ASN A 86 -14.74 -10.63 1.73
N SER A 87 -15.29 -11.59 2.47
CA SER A 87 -14.90 -11.88 3.86
C SER A 87 -13.46 -12.42 4.03
N THR A 88 -12.82 -12.89 2.96
CA THR A 88 -11.48 -13.54 3.03
C THR A 88 -10.35 -12.64 2.54
N GLN A 89 -10.64 -11.65 1.69
CA GLN A 89 -9.64 -10.74 1.16
C GLN A 89 -9.07 -9.81 2.24
N ILE A 90 -7.75 -9.79 2.37
CA ILE A 90 -7.00 -8.97 3.35
C ILE A 90 -6.20 -7.85 2.70
N ALA A 91 -5.81 -8.01 1.44
CA ALA A 91 -5.10 -7.01 0.67
C ALA A 91 -5.40 -7.18 -0.83
N ALA A 92 -5.16 -6.12 -1.60
CA ALA A 92 -5.17 -6.10 -3.05
C ALA A 92 -3.91 -5.40 -3.56
N MET A 93 -3.38 -5.92 -4.65
CA MET A 93 -2.13 -5.48 -5.29
C MET A 93 -2.36 -5.45 -6.80
N ALA A 94 -1.57 -4.65 -7.51
CA ALA A 94 -1.61 -4.64 -8.97
C ALA A 94 -0.80 -5.81 -9.54
N PRO A 95 -1.15 -6.33 -10.72
CA PRO A 95 -0.24 -7.15 -11.50
C PRO A 95 1.06 -6.40 -11.76
N GLU A 96 2.19 -7.11 -11.79
CA GLU A 96 3.50 -6.48 -11.99
C GLU A 96 3.61 -5.79 -13.36
N HIS A 97 3.08 -6.41 -14.41
CA HIS A 97 3.02 -5.85 -15.76
C HIS A 97 1.68 -6.21 -16.42
N GLU A 98 1.25 -5.42 -17.40
CA GLU A 98 0.07 -5.71 -18.23
C GLU A 98 0.37 -6.75 -19.32
N GLU A 99 1.54 -6.70 -19.94
CA GLU A 99 1.96 -7.60 -21.01
C GLU A 99 2.88 -8.72 -20.47
N PRO A 100 2.43 -10.00 -20.52
CA PRO A 100 3.21 -11.10 -19.98
C PRO A 100 4.59 -11.28 -20.60
N ARG A 101 4.75 -11.01 -21.89
CA ARG A 101 6.02 -11.26 -22.62
C ARG A 101 7.18 -10.38 -22.13
N ILE A 102 6.87 -9.25 -21.52
CA ILE A 102 7.86 -8.30 -21.00
C ILE A 102 7.91 -8.27 -19.47
N GLY A 103 7.08 -9.06 -18.78
CA GLY A 103 7.05 -9.09 -17.32
C GLY A 103 8.37 -9.55 -16.70
N TRP A 104 8.78 -8.91 -15.61
CA TRP A 104 9.99 -9.29 -14.87
C TRP A 104 9.93 -10.75 -14.39
N TYR A 105 8.81 -11.17 -13.80
CA TYR A 105 8.63 -12.53 -13.30
C TYR A 105 8.76 -13.58 -14.40
N ASN A 106 8.15 -13.36 -15.57
CA ASN A 106 8.23 -14.29 -16.70
C ASN A 106 9.66 -14.49 -17.22
N ARG A 107 10.49 -13.45 -17.15
CA ARG A 107 11.84 -13.47 -17.71
C ARG A 107 12.91 -13.93 -16.72
N PHE A 108 12.71 -13.66 -15.43
CA PHE A 108 13.78 -13.75 -14.44
C PHE A 108 13.44 -14.55 -13.18
N ALA A 109 12.16 -14.79 -12.86
CA ALA A 109 11.81 -15.50 -11.64
C ALA A 109 12.17 -17.00 -11.76
N ARG A 110 12.91 -17.51 -10.76
CA ARG A 110 13.28 -18.93 -10.64
C ARG A 110 12.44 -19.67 -9.59
N HIS A 111 11.34 -19.06 -9.15
CA HIS A 111 10.44 -19.58 -8.14
C HIS A 111 8.99 -19.38 -8.59
N PRO A 112 8.02 -20.08 -7.97
CA PRO A 112 6.61 -19.85 -8.22
C PRO A 112 6.20 -18.41 -7.91
N TYR A 113 5.30 -17.84 -8.71
CA TYR A 113 4.69 -16.54 -8.49
C TYR A 113 3.20 -16.58 -8.85
N TYR A 114 2.45 -15.59 -8.37
CA TYR A 114 1.01 -15.54 -8.56
C TYR A 114 0.61 -14.93 -9.91
N GLY A 115 -0.38 -15.53 -10.57
CA GLY A 115 -0.90 -15.03 -11.85
C GLY A 115 0.07 -15.16 -13.02
N LYS A 116 -0.21 -14.48 -14.13
CA LYS A 116 0.60 -14.53 -15.36
C LYS A 116 1.80 -13.60 -15.34
N THR A 117 1.76 -12.54 -14.55
CA THR A 117 2.79 -11.49 -14.55
C THR A 117 3.44 -11.29 -13.20
N GLY A 118 2.98 -11.97 -12.15
CA GLY A 118 3.35 -11.64 -10.78
C GLY A 118 2.55 -10.44 -10.26
N VAL A 119 2.93 -9.96 -9.08
CA VAL A 119 2.28 -8.83 -8.40
C VAL A 119 3.31 -7.77 -8.04
N ASN A 120 2.88 -6.51 -8.05
CA ASN A 120 3.65 -5.34 -7.65
C ASN A 120 3.22 -4.86 -6.26
N SER A 121 4.17 -4.61 -5.37
CA SER A 121 3.93 -4.09 -4.02
C SER A 121 4.03 -2.59 -3.88
N GLY A 122 4.31 -1.85 -4.96
CA GLY A 122 4.43 -0.40 -4.92
C GLY A 122 3.10 0.32 -4.73
N VAL A 123 1.97 -0.37 -4.92
CA VAL A 123 0.65 0.09 -4.45
C VAL A 123 -0.10 -1.10 -3.85
N MET A 124 -0.42 -1.01 -2.55
CA MET A 124 -1.13 -2.07 -1.83
C MET A 124 -2.29 -1.52 -1.02
N LEU A 125 -3.49 -2.00 -1.33
CA LEU A 125 -4.69 -1.70 -0.55
C LEU A 125 -4.91 -2.78 0.49
N MET A 126 -4.92 -2.43 1.77
CA MET A 126 -4.89 -3.37 2.88
C MET A 126 -6.06 -3.18 3.83
N ASN A 127 -6.70 -4.29 4.20
CA ASN A 127 -7.64 -4.36 5.32
C ASN A 127 -6.87 -4.74 6.58
N MET A 128 -6.43 -3.71 7.31
CA MET A 128 -5.57 -3.87 8.48
C MET A 128 -6.27 -4.66 9.59
N THR A 129 -7.57 -4.46 9.80
CA THR A 129 -8.32 -5.20 10.83
C THR A 129 -8.33 -6.71 10.57
N ARG A 130 -8.44 -7.14 9.32
CA ARG A 130 -8.34 -8.57 8.99
C ARG A 130 -6.90 -9.07 9.02
N MET A 131 -5.93 -8.30 8.53
CA MET A 131 -4.51 -8.66 8.61
C MET A 131 -4.08 -8.91 10.05
N ARG A 132 -4.47 -8.05 11.00
CA ARG A 132 -4.17 -8.22 12.43
C ARG A 132 -4.80 -9.47 13.06
N ARG A 133 -5.94 -9.92 12.54
CA ARG A 133 -6.64 -11.14 13.02
C ARG A 133 -6.11 -12.42 12.38
N LYS A 134 -5.30 -12.31 11.33
CA LYS A 134 -4.71 -13.47 10.65
C LYS A 134 -3.39 -13.84 11.29
N TYR A 135 -3.23 -15.13 11.57
CA TYR A 135 -1.94 -15.73 11.91
C TYR A 135 -1.24 -16.11 10.61
N PHE A 136 -0.20 -15.36 10.25
CA PHE A 136 0.67 -15.72 9.13
C PHE A 136 1.63 -16.79 9.63
N LYS A 137 1.66 -17.94 8.95
CA LYS A 137 2.68 -18.96 9.23
C LYS A 137 4.02 -18.41 8.76
N VAL A 138 4.95 -18.22 9.69
CA VAL A 138 6.36 -18.04 9.36
C VAL A 138 6.93 -19.44 9.22
N SER A 139 7.15 -19.87 7.97
CA SER A 139 7.87 -21.11 7.70
C SER A 139 9.35 -20.82 7.95
N HIS A 140 9.93 -21.44 8.97
CA HIS A 140 11.39 -21.52 9.13
C HIS A 140 11.94 -22.66 8.29
#